data_AF-A0A6I1MJK2-F1
#
_entry.id   AF-A0A6I1MJK2-F1
#
_cell.length_a   1.000
_cell.length_b   1.000
_cell.length_c   1.000
_cell.angle_alpha   90.00
_cell.angle_beta   90.00
_cell.angle_gamma   90.00
#
_symmetry.space_group_name_H-M   'P 1'
#
loop_
_entity.id
_entity.type
_entity.pdbx_description
1 polymer ?
#
loop_
_entity_poly.entity_id
_entity_poly.type
_entity_poly.pdbx_seq_one_letter_code
_entity_poly.pdbx_strand_id
1 'polypeptide(L)'
;MSCNGEIWAVDDSGISDIIGKIKRIELSIEEPKEQIGIYRVEHVMLFDGNDEELYDDQSIVDNLEYHSEDELVEVLANNYDVSKDIIDII
;
A
#
# COMPACT_ATOMS: atom_id res chain seq x y z
N MET A 1 9.68 -5.64 -1.89
CA MET A 1 9.35 -5.80 -3.32
C MET A 1 8.22 -6.81 -3.39
N SER A 2 7.06 -6.43 -3.94
CA SER A 2 5.86 -7.26 -4.04
C SER A 2 5.72 -7.84 -5.46
N CYS A 3 5.29 -9.09 -5.57
CA CYS A 3 4.95 -9.73 -6.84
C CYS A 3 3.74 -10.65 -6.62
N ASN A 4 2.68 -10.52 -7.42
CA ASN A 4 1.40 -11.22 -7.23
C ASN A 4 0.77 -11.08 -5.82
N GLY A 5 0.96 -9.92 -5.18
CA GLY A 5 0.51 -9.68 -3.81
C GLY A 5 1.27 -10.46 -2.73
N GLU A 6 2.43 -11.04 -3.03
CA GLU A 6 3.32 -11.63 -2.02
C GLU A 6 4.33 -10.59 -1.54
N ILE A 7 4.52 -10.47 -0.23
CA ILE A 7 5.55 -9.62 0.36
C ILE A 7 6.80 -10.45 0.63
N TRP A 8 7.92 -9.97 0.11
CA TRP A 8 9.22 -10.62 0.24
C TRP A 8 10.12 -9.77 1.13
N ALA A 9 10.65 -10.37 2.20
CA ALA A 9 11.80 -9.82 2.93
C ALA A 9 13.06 -10.39 2.29
N VAL A 10 14.03 -9.53 2.04
CA VAL A 10 15.40 -9.96 1.73
C VAL A 10 16.19 -9.80 3.02
N ASP A 11 16.67 -10.91 3.57
CA ASP A 11 17.53 -10.87 4.74
C ASP A 11 18.98 -10.50 4.35
N ASP A 12 19.83 -10.24 5.35
CA ASP A 12 21.25 -9.91 5.14
C ASP A 12 22.04 -11.04 4.44
N SER A 13 21.45 -12.24 4.33
CA SER A 13 22.00 -13.40 3.62
C SER A 13 21.73 -13.35 2.10
N GLY A 14 20.91 -12.40 1.63
CA GLY A 14 20.48 -12.29 0.24
C GLY A 14 19.43 -13.33 -0.15
N ILE A 15 18.81 -14.01 0.82
CA ILE A 15 17.72 -14.95 0.59
C ILE A 15 16.41 -14.18 0.76
N SER A 16 15.58 -14.26 -0.26
CA SER A 16 14.27 -13.63 -0.27
C SER A 16 13.24 -14.63 0.26
N ASP A 17 12.71 -14.40 1.46
CA ASP A 17 11.66 -15.21 2.05
C ASP A 17 10.30 -14.52 1.92
N ILE A 18 9.26 -15.29 1.60
CA ILE A 18 7.87 -14.81 1.56
C ILE A 18 7.40 -14.63 3.00
N ILE A 19 7.14 -13.39 3.39
CA ILE A 19 6.62 -13.04 4.72
C ILE A 19 5.12 -13.32 4.80
N GLY A 20 4.42 -13.12 3.69
CA GLY A 20 2.99 -13.36 3.60
C GLY A 20 2.39 -12.93 2.27
N LYS A 21 1.09 -13.19 2.13
CA LYS A 21 0.30 -12.77 0.97
C LYS A 21 -0.71 -11.73 1.39
N ILE A 22 -0.70 -10.59 0.71
CA ILE A 22 -1.61 -9.48 0.91
C ILE A 22 -3.03 -9.95 0.60
N LYS A 23 -3.93 -9.71 1.56
CA LYS A 23 -5.37 -10.00 1.47
C LYS A 23 -6.24 -8.79 1.76
N ARG A 24 -5.71 -7.81 2.50
CA ARG A 24 -6.31 -6.49 2.68
C ARG A 24 -5.21 -5.44 2.71
N ILE A 25 -5.52 -4.27 2.18
CA ILE A 25 -4.74 -3.05 2.28
C ILE A 25 -5.63 -2.00 2.91
N GLU A 26 -5.15 -1.36 3.97
CA GLU A 26 -5.77 -0.16 4.52
C GLU A 26 -4.98 1.06 4.08
N LEU A 27 -5.68 2.01 3.47
CA LEU A 27 -5.14 3.24 2.93
C LEU A 27 -5.72 4.43 3.70
N SER A 28 -4.87 5.17 4.42
CA SER A 28 -5.27 6.46 4.99
C SER A 28 -4.81 7.59 4.11
N ILE A 29 -5.71 8.56 3.91
CA ILE A 29 -5.48 9.71 3.04
C ILE A 29 -5.73 11.02 3.78
N GLU A 30 -4.95 12.03 3.44
CA GLU A 30 -5.15 13.41 3.90
C GLU A 30 -5.42 14.32 2.70
N GLU A 31 -6.37 15.24 2.83
CA GLU A 31 -6.52 16.39 1.94
C GLU A 31 -5.96 17.64 2.66
N PRO A 32 -4.74 18.12 2.31
CA PRO A 32 -4.20 19.29 2.94
C PRO A 32 -5.03 20.53 2.59
N LYS A 33 -5.43 21.30 3.59
CA LYS A 33 -6.26 22.52 3.40
C LYS A 33 -5.61 23.58 2.51
N GLU A 34 -4.28 23.55 2.38
CA GLU A 34 -3.49 24.46 1.55
C GLU A 34 -3.48 24.06 0.07
N GLN A 35 -3.90 22.83 -0.24
CA GLN A 35 -3.85 22.18 -1.56
C GLN A 35 -5.19 21.49 -1.85
N ILE A 36 -6.24 22.30 -2.06
CA ILE A 36 -7.60 21.81 -2.36
C ILE A 36 -7.58 20.91 -3.59
N GLY A 37 -8.15 19.71 -3.47
CA GLY A 37 -8.17 18.72 -4.55
C GLY A 37 -6.87 17.97 -4.78
N ILE A 38 -5.97 17.97 -3.78
CA ILE A 38 -4.80 17.08 -3.73
C ILE A 38 -4.97 16.14 -2.55
N TYR A 39 -4.95 14.85 -2.83
CA TYR A 39 -4.95 13.78 -1.83
C TYR A 39 -3.52 13.29 -1.62
N ARG A 40 -3.16 13.08 -0.37
CA ARG A 40 -1.87 12.51 0.04
C ARG A 40 -2.11 11.22 0.79
N VAL A 41 -1.24 10.24 0.58
CA VAL A 41 -1.20 9.03 1.40
C VAL A 41 -0.60 9.41 2.75
N GLU A 42 -1.29 9.11 3.85
CA GLU A 42 -0.71 9.21 5.19
C GLU A 42 -0.02 7.91 5.60
N HIS A 43 -0.67 6.78 5.38
CA HIS A 43 -0.12 5.46 5.66
C HIS A 43 -0.76 4.37 4.79
N VAL A 44 -0.02 3.27 4.63
CA VAL A 44 -0.47 2.06 3.94
C VAL A 44 -0.13 0.86 4.82
N MET A 45 -1.17 0.18 5.31
CA MET A 45 -1.01 -1.05 6.09
C MET A 45 -1.42 -2.26 5.25
N LEU A 46 -0.58 -3.28 5.24
CA LEU A 46 -0.79 -4.51 4.49
C LEU A 46 -1.12 -5.65 5.46
N PHE A 47 -2.21 -6.37 5.21
CA PHE A 47 -2.67 -7.47 6.06
C PHE A 47 -2.74 -8.80 5.31
N ASP A 48 -2.54 -9.89 6.04
CA ASP A 48 -2.70 -11.25 5.55
C ASP A 48 -4.15 -11.76 5.65
N GLY A 49 -4.38 -13.05 5.35
CA GLY A 49 -5.71 -13.66 5.40
C GLY A 49 -6.25 -13.91 6.81
N ASN A 50 -5.46 -13.68 7.85
CA ASN A 50 -5.82 -13.79 9.26
C ASN A 50 -5.93 -12.40 9.93
N ASP A 51 -5.93 -11.32 9.15
CA ASP A 51 -5.86 -9.94 9.63
C ASP A 51 -4.57 -9.62 10.42
N GLU A 52 -3.50 -10.39 10.22
CA GLU A 52 -2.19 -10.07 10.77
C GLU A 52 -1.50 -9.03 9.89
N GLU A 53 -0.95 -7.99 10.53
CA GLU A 53 -0.18 -6.95 9.87
C GLU A 53 1.12 -7.55 9.30
N LEU A 54 1.28 -7.45 7.99
CA LEU A 54 2.47 -7.92 7.28
C LEU A 54 3.54 -6.85 7.18
N TYR A 55 3.14 -5.61 6.92
CA TYR A 55 4.07 -4.54 6.57
C TYR A 55 3.39 -3.16 6.63
N ASP A 56 4.09 -2.19 7.22
CA ASP A 56 3.81 -0.74 7.11
C ASP A 56 4.75 -0.15 6.05
N ASP A 57 4.17 0.24 4.91
CA ASP A 57 4.94 0.76 3.77
C ASP A 57 4.90 2.28 3.70
N GLN A 58 5.67 2.91 4.56
CA GLN A 58 5.86 4.36 4.53
C GLN A 58 6.73 4.85 3.36
N SER A 59 7.18 3.98 2.46
CA SER A 59 7.96 4.39 1.29
C SER A 59 7.10 4.80 0.09
N ILE A 60 5.83 4.37 0.07
CA ILE A 60 4.80 4.87 -0.87
C ILE A 60 4.23 6.20 -0.38
N VAL A 61 4.29 6.44 0.93
CA VAL A 61 3.99 7.73 1.54
C VAL A 61 5.01 8.73 1.00
N ASP A 62 4.52 9.67 0.20
CA ASP A 62 5.26 10.81 -0.36
C ASP A 62 5.85 10.64 -1.78
N ASN A 63 5.37 11.51 -2.69
CA ASN A 63 6.02 12.09 -3.91
C ASN A 63 5.06 12.37 -5.08
N LEU A 64 3.78 11.99 -5.01
CA LEU A 64 2.79 12.28 -6.06
C LEU A 64 1.59 13.04 -5.49
N GLU A 65 1.24 14.16 -6.13
CA GLU A 65 -0.02 14.86 -5.90
C GLU A 65 -1.11 14.06 -6.64
N TYR A 66 -1.99 13.39 -5.89
CA TYR A 66 -3.11 12.64 -6.47
C TYR A 66 -4.34 13.53 -6.51
N HIS A 67 -5.11 13.45 -7.58
CA HIS A 67 -6.30 14.29 -7.77
C HIS A 67 -7.61 13.56 -7.49
N SER A 68 -7.53 12.28 -7.11
CA SER A 68 -8.68 11.47 -6.68
C SER A 68 -8.26 10.26 -5.85
N GLU A 69 -9.20 9.76 -5.04
CA GLU A 69 -9.09 8.48 -4.33
C GLU A 69 -8.88 7.30 -5.28
N ASP A 70 -9.56 7.30 -6.43
CA ASP A 70 -9.44 6.23 -7.44
C ASP A 70 -8.02 6.12 -8.01
N GLU A 71 -7.35 7.25 -8.21
CA GLU A 71 -5.97 7.32 -8.68
C GLU A 71 -5.01 6.68 -7.68
N LEU A 72 -5.21 6.99 -6.39
CA LEU A 72 -4.46 6.40 -5.29
C LEU A 72 -4.62 4.89 -5.23
N VAL A 73 -5.87 4.41 -5.27
CA VAL A 73 -6.18 2.97 -5.27
C VAL A 73 -5.56 2.27 -6.48
N GLU A 74 -5.54 2.92 -7.65
CA GLU A 74 -4.91 2.37 -8.85
C GLU A 74 -3.40 2.26 -8.75
N VAL A 75 -2.72 3.28 -8.25
CA VAL A 75 -1.27 3.24 -8.05
C VAL A 75 -0.89 2.17 -7.03
N LEU A 76 -1.60 2.06 -5.93
CA LEU A 76 -1.36 1.04 -4.91
C LEU A 76 -1.58 -0.38 -5.45
N ALA A 77 -2.71 -0.60 -6.13
CA ALA A 77 -3.02 -1.89 -6.74
C ALA A 77 -1.92 -2.32 -7.72
N ASN A 78 -1.42 -1.40 -8.55
CA ASN A 78 -0.34 -1.66 -9.50
C ASN A 78 1.01 -1.90 -8.81
N ASN A 79 1.35 -1.13 -7.77
CA ASN A 79 2.61 -1.30 -7.03
C ASN A 79 2.68 -2.64 -6.32
N TYR A 80 1.56 -3.07 -5.73
CA TYR A 80 1.49 -4.34 -5.00
C TYR A 80 1.14 -5.53 -5.89
N ASP A 81 0.78 -5.30 -7.15
CA ASP A 81 0.29 -6.32 -8.08
C ASP A 81 -0.89 -7.09 -7.47
N VAL A 82 -1.87 -6.32 -6.98
CA VAL A 82 -3.10 -6.79 -6.34
C VAL A 82 -4.33 -6.19 -7.00
N SER A 83 -5.50 -6.71 -6.66
CA SER A 83 -6.76 -6.18 -7.14
C SER A 83 -7.24 -5.01 -6.25
N LYS A 84 -7.96 -4.06 -6.85
CA LYS A 84 -8.45 -2.86 -6.14
C LYS A 84 -9.50 -3.18 -5.06
N ASP A 85 -10.16 -4.34 -5.16
CA ASP A 85 -11.22 -4.79 -4.24
C ASP A 85 -10.72 -5.17 -2.85
N ILE A 86 -9.40 -5.30 -2.65
CA ILE A 86 -8.80 -5.56 -1.35
C ILE A 86 -8.24 -4.28 -0.70
N ILE A 87 -8.44 -3.11 -1.31
CA ILE A 87 -7.96 -1.82 -0.82
C ILE A 87 -9.14 -1.06 -0.23
N ASP A 88 -9.07 -0.82 1.08
CA ASP A 88 -10.05 -0.04 1.83
C ASP A 88 -9.45 1.32 2.20
N ILE A 89 -10.15 2.40 1.87
CA ILE A 89 -9.81 3.75 2.34
C ILE A 89 -10.49 3.97 3.69
N ILE A 90 -9.71 4.37 4.70
CA ILE A 90 -10.17 4.52 6.10
C ILE A 90 -10.15 5.96 6.59
#